data_AF-A0A1Y1L9P7-F1
#
_entry.id   AF-A0A1Y1L9P7-F1
#
_cell.length_a   1.000
_cell.length_b   1.000
_cell.length_c   1.000
_cell.angle_alpha   90.00
_cell.angle_beta   90.00
_cell.angle_gamma   90.00
#
_symmetry.space_group_name_H-M   'P 1'
#
loop_
_entity.id
_entity.type
_entity.pdbx_description
1 polymer ?
#
loop_
_entity_poly.entity_id
_entity_poly.type
_entity_poly.pdbx_seq_one_letter_code
_entity_poly.pdbx_strand_id
1 'polypeptide(L)'
;GTTLHCLLHLPINKDFKPLSAVDKAQLQKKLRDIKYLIIDEKSMLGLRQLSWIDDRLREAFPHRNEEFFGGLNILLVGDFFQLPPVLQKPLYYDKEVQGVEIKGRNAYRHFDKS
;
A
#
# COMPACT_ATOMS: atom_id res chain seq x y z
N GLY A 1 -1.25 9.19 14.88
CA GLY A 1 -1.01 8.34 13.71
C GLY A 1 -0.43 7.00 14.14
N THR A 2 -0.36 6.02 13.23
CA THR A 2 0.35 4.74 13.43
C THR A 2 1.18 4.48 12.17
N THR A 3 2.19 3.62 12.24
CA THR A 3 2.97 3.27 11.04
C THR A 3 2.15 2.37 10.12
N LEU A 4 2.37 2.47 8.81
CA LEU A 4 1.72 1.60 7.82
C LEU A 4 2.00 0.11 8.09
N HIS A 5 3.21 -0.21 8.55
CA HIS A 5 3.60 -1.58 8.89
C HIS A 5 2.75 -2.14 10.03
N CYS A 6 2.51 -1.36 11.09
CA CYS A 6 1.65 -1.77 12.19
C CYS A 6 0.16 -1.80 11.80
N LEU A 7 -0.31 -0.85 11.02
CA LEU A 7 -1.73 -0.78 10.63
C LEU A 7 -2.14 -1.96 9.75
N LEU A 8 -1.32 -2.27 8.75
CA LEU A 8 -1.65 -3.22 7.68
C LEU A 8 -0.94 -4.56 7.84
N HIS A 9 -0.23 -4.78 8.96
CA HIS A 9 0.56 -5.98 9.21
C HIS A 9 1.58 -6.27 8.09
N LEU A 10 2.25 -5.22 7.60
CA LEU A 10 3.24 -5.37 6.52
C LEU A 10 4.53 -5.99 7.05
N PRO A 11 5.13 -6.95 6.33
CA PRO A 11 6.40 -7.55 6.73
C PRO A 11 7.56 -6.54 6.67
N ILE A 12 8.47 -6.63 7.63
CA ILE A 12 9.76 -5.93 7.62
C ILE A 12 10.82 -6.96 7.27
N ASN A 13 11.48 -6.80 6.11
CA ASN A 13 12.55 -7.69 5.62
C ASN A 13 12.15 -9.18 5.48
N LYS A 14 10.88 -9.47 5.23
CA LYS A 14 10.36 -10.82 4.96
C LYS A 14 9.53 -10.82 3.68
N ASP A 15 9.30 -12.01 3.15
CA ASP A 15 8.39 -12.20 2.03
C ASP A 15 6.96 -11.83 2.41
N PHE A 16 6.25 -11.26 1.45
CA PHE A 16 4.83 -10.99 1.59
C PHE A 16 4.03 -12.28 1.54
N LYS A 17 3.22 -12.53 2.58
CA LYS A 17 2.36 -13.70 2.70
C LYS A 17 0.94 -13.25 3.02
N PRO A 18 -0.07 -14.03 2.61
CA PRO A 18 -1.45 -13.82 3.05
C PRO A 18 -1.56 -13.80 4.58
N LEU A 19 -2.48 -12.99 5.11
CA LEU A 19 -2.72 -12.95 6.55
C LEU A 19 -3.39 -14.25 7.03
N SER A 20 -3.15 -14.60 8.29
CA SER A 20 -3.94 -15.64 8.95
C SER A 20 -5.42 -15.24 8.99
N ALA A 21 -6.33 -16.21 9.11
CA ALA A 21 -7.76 -15.91 9.20
C ALA A 21 -8.08 -14.96 10.37
N VAL A 22 -7.34 -15.08 11.48
CA VAL A 22 -7.49 -14.23 12.67
C VAL A 22 -7.04 -12.81 12.38
N ASP A 23 -5.83 -12.62 11.86
CA ASP A 23 -5.28 -11.27 11.58
C ASP A 23 -6.09 -10.57 10.48
N LYS A 24 -6.54 -11.33 9.49
CA LYS A 24 -7.44 -10.83 8.45
C LYS A 24 -8.75 -10.32 9.05
N ALA A 25 -9.41 -11.10 9.90
CA ALA A 25 -10.66 -10.67 10.54
C ALA A 25 -10.46 -9.43 11.43
N GLN A 26 -9.32 -9.32 12.12
CA GLN A 26 -8.97 -8.13 12.90
C GLN A 26 -8.76 -6.90 12.01
N LEU A 27 -8.03 -7.04 10.90
CA LEU A 27 -7.82 -5.97 9.93
C LEU A 27 -9.15 -5.50 9.30
N GLN A 28 -10.00 -6.44 8.90
CA GLN A 28 -11.34 -6.17 8.37
C GLN A 28 -12.20 -5.40 9.38
N LYS A 29 -12.20 -5.82 10.64
CA LYS A 29 -12.92 -5.11 11.71
C LYS A 29 -12.38 -3.69 11.91
N LYS A 30 -11.06 -3.51 11.85
CA LYS A 30 -10.40 -2.21 12.05
C LYS A 30 -10.67 -1.23 10.90
N LEU A 31 -10.81 -1.73 9.67
CA LEU A 31 -11.00 -0.91 8.47
C LEU A 31 -12.48 -0.76 8.05
N ARG A 32 -13.42 -1.48 8.68
CA ARG A 32 -14.84 -1.55 8.30
C ARG A 32 -15.49 -0.20 8.00
N ASP A 33 -15.29 0.78 8.88
CA ASP A 33 -15.94 2.10 8.80
C ASP A 33 -14.99 3.20 8.29
N ILE A 34 -13.78 2.82 7.87
CA ILE A 34 -12.78 3.74 7.34
C ILE A 34 -13.07 4.01 5.88
N LYS A 35 -13.23 5.29 5.52
CA LYS A 35 -13.46 5.74 4.15
C LYS A 35 -12.21 6.26 3.45
N TYR A 36 -11.24 6.72 4.24
CA TYR A 36 -10.00 7.31 3.77
C TYR A 36 -8.81 6.78 4.57
N LEU A 37 -7.73 6.42 3.87
CA LEU A 37 -6.43 6.19 4.47
C LEU A 37 -5.49 7.32 4.06
N ILE A 38 -5.02 8.10 5.04
CA ILE A 38 -4.04 9.15 4.80
C ILE A 38 -2.66 8.59 5.09
N ILE A 39 -1.78 8.66 4.10
CA ILE A 39 -0.39 8.23 4.18
C ILE A 39 0.47 9.47 4.12
N ASP A 40 1.07 9.81 5.25
CA ASP A 40 2.04 10.89 5.34
C ASP A 40 3.44 10.44 4.88
N GLU A 41 4.28 11.39 4.52
CA GLU A 41 5.65 11.20 4.04
C GLU A 41 5.79 10.23 2.86
N LYS A 42 5.02 10.48 1.80
CA LYS A 42 4.97 9.67 0.58
C LYS A 42 6.34 9.45 -0.10
N SER A 43 7.34 10.30 0.16
CA SER A 43 8.69 10.14 -0.40
C SER A 43 9.38 8.88 0.09
N MET A 44 9.06 8.41 1.29
CA MET A 44 9.64 7.21 1.89
C MET A 44 8.91 5.94 1.46
N LEU A 45 7.86 6.04 0.63
CA LEU A 45 7.10 4.89 0.15
C LEU A 45 7.71 4.35 -1.15
N GLY A 46 8.11 3.07 -1.12
CA GLY A 46 8.58 2.37 -2.31
C GLY A 46 7.46 1.72 -3.12
N LEU A 47 7.70 1.46 -4.41
CA LEU A 47 6.76 0.73 -5.29
C LEU A 47 6.38 -0.64 -4.73
N ARG A 48 7.35 -1.38 -4.17
CA ARG A 48 7.09 -2.68 -3.53
C ARG A 48 6.15 -2.55 -2.34
N GLN A 49 6.39 -1.58 -1.45
CA GLN A 49 5.50 -1.32 -0.31
C GLN A 49 4.10 -0.92 -0.77
N LEU A 50 3.98 -0.08 -1.80
CA LEU A 50 2.68 0.30 -2.33
C LEU A 50 1.91 -0.90 -2.88
N SER A 51 2.59 -1.85 -3.55
CA SER A 51 1.98 -3.12 -3.96
C SER A 51 1.44 -3.90 -2.76
N TRP A 52 2.22 -4.00 -1.68
CA TRP A 52 1.80 -4.73 -0.49
C TRP A 52 0.64 -4.06 0.24
N ILE A 53 0.58 -2.72 0.23
CA ILE A 53 -0.56 -1.96 0.75
C ILE A 53 -1.81 -2.28 -0.06
N ASP A 54 -1.73 -2.24 -1.39
CA ASP A 54 -2.83 -2.63 -2.29
C ASP A 54 -3.30 -4.06 -2.01
N ASP A 55 -2.38 -5.03 -1.93
CA ASP A 55 -2.69 -6.42 -1.59
C ASP A 55 -3.39 -6.57 -0.22
N ARG A 56 -2.86 -5.94 0.83
CA ARG A 56 -3.45 -6.00 2.17
C ARG A 56 -4.85 -5.41 2.21
N LEU A 57 -5.07 -4.29 1.53
CA LEU A 57 -6.39 -3.64 1.51
C LEU A 57 -7.40 -4.46 0.70
N ARG A 58 -7.02 -5.06 -0.42
CA ARG A 58 -7.89 -6.02 -1.13
C ARG A 58 -8.26 -7.22 -0.28
N GLU A 59 -7.36 -7.72 0.56
CA GLU A 59 -7.69 -8.77 1.53
C GLU A 59 -8.63 -8.28 2.65
N ALA A 60 -8.50 -7.03 3.07
CA ALA A 60 -9.39 -6.41 4.04
C ALA A 60 -10.79 -6.09 3.46
N PHE A 61 -10.91 -5.89 2.15
CA PHE A 61 -12.18 -5.60 1.48
C PHE A 61 -12.46 -6.65 0.40
N PRO A 62 -12.82 -7.90 0.77
CA PRO A 62 -12.94 -9.00 -0.18
C PRO A 62 -14.02 -8.77 -1.25
N HIS A 63 -15.05 -7.97 -0.94
CA HIS A 63 -16.10 -7.61 -1.90
C HIS A 63 -15.65 -6.62 -2.98
N ARG A 64 -14.45 -6.05 -2.85
CA ARG A 64 -13.84 -5.07 -3.75
C ARG A 64 -12.40 -5.43 -4.09
N ASN A 65 -12.05 -6.72 -4.03
CA ASN A 65 -10.68 -7.20 -4.22
C ASN A 65 -10.12 -6.96 -5.65
N GLU A 66 -10.99 -6.72 -6.63
CA GLU A 66 -10.62 -6.35 -8.00
C GLU A 66 -10.22 -4.88 -8.12
N GLU A 67 -10.77 -4.02 -7.26
CA GLU A 67 -10.47 -2.59 -7.20
C GLU A 67 -9.10 -2.35 -6.54
N PHE A 68 -8.39 -1.31 -7.00
CA PHE A 68 -7.18 -0.87 -6.31
C PHE A 68 -7.52 -0.44 -4.88
N PHE A 69 -6.63 -0.81 -3.95
CA PHE A 69 -6.74 -0.55 -2.51
C PHE A 69 -8.04 -1.07 -1.89
N GLY A 70 -8.68 -2.09 -2.50
CA GLY A 70 -9.96 -2.61 -2.01
C GLY A 70 -11.09 -1.58 -2.11
N GLY A 71 -10.98 -0.61 -3.03
CA GLY A 71 -11.92 0.50 -3.18
C GLY A 71 -11.88 1.52 -2.03
N LEU A 72 -10.82 1.49 -1.20
CA LEU A 72 -10.59 2.49 -0.16
C LEU A 72 -9.92 3.72 -0.76
N ASN A 73 -10.44 4.92 -0.46
CA ASN A 73 -9.81 6.15 -0.91
C ASN A 73 -8.49 6.36 -0.14
N ILE A 74 -7.39 6.58 -0.85
CA ILE A 74 -6.09 6.83 -0.21
C ILE A 74 -5.64 8.24 -0.56
N LEU A 75 -5.15 8.98 0.43
CA LEU A 75 -4.54 10.29 0.26
C LEU A 75 -3.06 10.19 0.58
N LEU A 76 -2.20 10.40 -0.42
CA LEU A 76 -0.74 10.44 -0.25
C LEU A 76 -0.29 11.89 -0.01
N VAL A 77 0.29 12.16 1.16
CA VAL A 77 0.77 13.48 1.59
C VAL A 77 2.28 13.45 1.77
N GLY A 78 2.94 14.59 1.61
CA GLY A 78 4.40 14.75 1.76
C GLY A 78 5.05 15.35 0.51
N ASP A 79 6.37 15.35 0.44
CA ASP A 79 7.14 15.95 -0.66
C ASP A 79 8.22 14.98 -1.18
N PHE A 80 8.25 14.74 -2.50
CA PHE A 80 9.23 13.86 -3.13
C PHE A 80 10.67 14.42 -3.12
N PHE A 81 10.87 15.70 -2.82
CA PHE A 81 12.21 16.29 -2.64
C PHE A 81 12.84 15.98 -1.28
N GLN A 82 12.12 15.28 -0.39
CA GLN A 82 12.68 14.74 0.84
C GLN A 82 13.49 13.44 0.59
N LEU A 83 13.80 12.70 1.66
CA LEU A 83 14.52 11.43 1.57
C LEU A 83 13.73 10.40 0.74
N PRO A 84 14.38 9.72 -0.23
CA PRO A 84 13.80 8.64 -1.01
C PRO A 84 13.65 7.37 -0.15
N PRO A 85 12.89 6.35 -0.62
CA PRO A 85 12.72 5.13 0.15
C PRO A 85 14.04 4.34 0.23
N VAL A 86 14.33 3.79 1.41
CA VAL A 86 15.54 3.01 1.65
C VAL A 86 15.44 1.64 0.94
N LEU A 87 16.42 1.32 0.10
CA LEU A 87 16.55 0.05 -0.63
C LEU A 87 15.32 -0.35 -1.47
N GLN A 88 14.52 0.63 -1.90
CA GLN A 88 13.37 0.41 -2.77
C GLN A 88 13.34 1.44 -3.89
N LYS A 89 12.62 1.13 -4.96
CA LYS A 89 12.37 2.08 -6.04
C LYS A 89 11.29 3.08 -5.60
N PRO A 90 11.51 4.40 -5.75
CA PRO A 90 10.51 5.42 -5.41
C PRO A 90 9.28 5.34 -6.31
N LEU A 91 8.17 5.95 -5.87
CA LEU A 91 6.91 5.95 -6.62
C LEU A 91 7.05 6.54 -8.03
N TYR A 92 7.87 7.57 -8.18
CA TYR A 92 8.18 8.24 -9.45
C TYR A 92 9.23 7.52 -10.31
N TYR A 93 9.64 6.30 -9.95
CA TYR A 93 10.64 5.56 -10.73
C TYR A 93 10.12 5.25 -12.14
N ASP A 94 10.84 5.71 -13.15
CA ASP A 94 10.44 5.75 -14.56
C ASP A 94 11.04 4.65 -15.44
N LYS A 95 12.13 4.00 -15.01
CA LYS A 95 12.78 2.90 -15.73
C LYS A 95 12.03 1.57 -15.60
N GLU A 96 12.55 0.49 -16.18
CA GLU A 96 11.92 -0.83 -16.05
C GLU A 96 11.84 -1.32 -14.60
N VAL A 97 10.70 -1.93 -14.26
CA VAL A 97 10.45 -2.57 -12.97
C VAL A 97 10.04 -4.01 -13.19
N GLN A 98 10.28 -4.86 -12.20
CA GLN A 98 10.08 -6.29 -12.31
C GLN A 98 9.30 -6.82 -11.11
N GLY A 99 8.58 -7.93 -11.32
CA GLY A 99 7.84 -8.62 -10.27
C GLY A 99 6.83 -7.71 -9.56
N VAL A 100 6.86 -7.73 -8.22
CA VAL A 100 5.91 -7.02 -7.34
C VAL A 100 5.88 -5.50 -7.55
N GLU A 101 6.98 -4.92 -8.04
CA GLU A 101 7.05 -3.48 -8.32
C GLU A 101 6.15 -3.04 -9.47
N ILE A 102 5.85 -3.95 -10.43
CA ILE A 102 4.91 -3.69 -11.53
C ILE A 102 3.52 -3.40 -10.97
N LYS A 103 3.08 -4.22 -10.02
CA LYS A 103 1.78 -4.04 -9.36
C LYS A 103 1.72 -2.71 -8.60
N GLY A 104 2.77 -2.38 -7.85
CA GLY A 104 2.89 -1.09 -7.16
C GLY A 104 2.84 0.09 -8.12
N ARG A 105 3.54 0.00 -9.25
CA ARG A 105 3.52 1.03 -10.31
C ARG A 105 2.13 1.19 -10.92
N ASN A 106 1.43 0.10 -11.19
CA ASN A 106 0.08 0.15 -11.75
C ASN A 106 -0.89 0.81 -10.78
N ALA A 107 -0.77 0.50 -9.49
CA ALA A 107 -1.57 1.13 -8.44
C ALA A 107 -1.24 2.63 -8.31
N TYR A 108 0.04 3.02 -8.38
CA TYR A 108 0.45 4.43 -8.35
C TYR A 108 -0.06 5.21 -9.57
N ARG A 109 0.02 4.64 -10.77
CA ARG A 109 -0.49 5.26 -12.00
C ARG A 109 -2.01 5.41 -12.01
N HIS A 110 -2.74 4.59 -11.25
CA HIS A 110 -4.17 4.74 -11.08
C HIS A 110 -4.52 5.94 -10.19
N PHE A 111 -3.73 6.21 -9.14
CA PHE A 111 -3.88 7.42 -8.33
C PHE A 111 -3.74 8.70 -9.13
N ASP A 112 -2.72 8.78 -9.97
CA ASP A 112 -2.39 10.01 -10.71
C ASP A 112 -3.40 10.34 -11.83
N LYS A 113 -4.32 9.42 -12.13
CA LYS A 113 -5.34 9.55 -13.18
C LYS A 113 -6.77 9.77 -12.65
N SER A 114 -6.97 9.70 -11.34
CA SER A 114 -8.28 9.85 -10.69
C SER A 114 -8.43 11.24 -10.07
#